data_AF-A0A357FSY8-F1
#
_entry.id   AF-A0A357FSY8-F1
#
_cell.length_a   1.000
_cell.length_b   1.000
_cell.length_c   1.000
_cell.angle_alpha   90.00
_cell.angle_beta   90.00
_cell.angle_gamma   90.00
#
_symmetry.space_group_name_H-M   'P 1'
#
loop_
_entity.id
_entity.type
_entity.pdbx_description
1 polymer ?
#
loop_
_entity_poly.entity_id
_entity_poly.type
_entity_poly.pdbx_seq_one_letter_code
_entity_poly.pdbx_strand_id
1 'polypeptide(L)'
;MRPISIFNGSVRMAMSRFLSTPSPAPSTYKTTSLQPSASIGMRTARFEMFYRLLQLVGLGLIVALSSILSAGEPGASATPPLPTKFECKRVPMVTQKGNFCVPASAAMIVGFHGIKTDQDQIAQLSSNASISNEGTYPSDMSLAMGKLGFDGRTLLWEGEVEFNAKILPAIRHALVKTGPIYISFRPGVFGSMGHGCIIVGYDDRRQQMLFYNPWGNEFKKDYTVVAVQGYGIVVFDPPRIAPTASDVFVTQIQQRVPRFDGDFLTLANRLQQSEQSFELLWCSRRDSRNDKHFAVDTARHDGRQILELAFRRNPAVLIPASPDGKTTKYYFVTRPPQGGASYLVREITEQGWSDPALKTLGSLTREWATIFTMTDQTKPLWELPMIELHSSHSSDTNQP
;
A
#
# COMPACT_ATOMS: atom_id res chain seq x y z
N MET A 1 -16.97 -9.71 41.94
CA MET A 1 -16.95 -8.92 40.69
C MET A 1 -15.60 -8.24 40.60
N ARG A 2 -14.77 -8.63 39.62
CA ARG A 2 -13.42 -8.07 39.40
C ARG A 2 -13.49 -7.04 38.25
N PRO A 3 -12.72 -5.94 38.30
CA PRO A 3 -12.65 -4.98 37.21
C PRO A 3 -11.86 -5.59 36.04
N ILE A 4 -12.39 -5.44 34.82
CA ILE A 4 -11.73 -5.83 33.58
C ILE A 4 -10.74 -4.72 33.21
N SER A 5 -9.48 -5.12 33.08
CA SER A 5 -8.35 -4.34 32.56
C SER A 5 -8.59 -4.02 31.08
N ILE A 6 -8.51 -2.75 30.72
CA ILE A 6 -8.55 -2.26 29.34
C ILE A 6 -7.10 -1.99 28.90
N PHE A 7 -6.84 -2.26 27.61
CA PHE A 7 -5.66 -1.92 26.81
C PHE A 7 -4.43 -2.83 26.89
N ASN A 8 -4.36 -3.77 25.94
CA ASN A 8 -3.14 -4.10 25.20
C ASN A 8 -3.52 -4.58 23.79
N GLY A 9 -3.82 -3.63 22.92
CA GLY A 9 -3.94 -3.82 21.48
C GLY A 9 -3.41 -2.56 20.82
N SER A 10 -2.46 -2.69 19.89
CA SER A 10 -1.78 -1.57 19.25
C SER A 10 -2.76 -0.68 18.48
N VAL A 11 -3.23 0.38 19.13
CA VAL A 11 -3.76 1.57 18.46
C VAL A 11 -2.55 2.34 17.92
N ARG A 12 -2.25 2.21 16.63
CA ARG A 12 -1.32 3.16 15.98
C ARG A 12 -2.07 4.48 15.76
N MET A 13 -1.96 5.35 16.76
CA MET A 13 -2.32 6.75 16.66
C MET A 13 -1.19 7.48 15.92
N ALA A 14 -1.44 8.04 14.73
CA ALA A 14 -0.49 8.92 14.07
C ALA A 14 -0.45 10.27 14.83
N MET A 15 0.47 10.40 15.79
CA MET A 15 0.78 11.67 16.46
C MET A 15 1.94 12.36 15.74
N SER A 16 1.62 13.46 15.06
CA SER A 16 2.57 14.54 14.76
C SER A 16 2.75 15.38 16.03
N ARG A 17 4.00 15.50 16.50
CA ARG A 17 4.42 16.58 17.40
C ARG A 17 5.72 17.18 16.88
N PHE A 18 5.61 18.41 16.37
CA PHE A 18 6.69 19.38 16.37
C PHE A 18 6.78 20.00 17.76
N LEU A 19 7.95 19.94 18.39
CA LEU A 19 8.48 21.03 19.22
C LEU A 19 10.01 21.04 19.07
N SER A 20 10.52 22.24 18.87
CA SER A 20 11.90 22.64 18.55
C SER A 20 12.79 22.81 19.79
N THR A 21 14.07 22.42 19.59
CA THR A 21 15.38 22.91 20.16
C THR A 21 15.75 22.57 21.62
N PRO A 22 17.06 22.59 22.05
CA PRO A 22 18.37 22.53 21.34
C PRO A 22 19.40 21.49 21.93
N SER A 23 20.52 21.30 21.19
CA SER A 23 21.89 20.77 21.48
C SER A 23 22.25 19.88 22.71
N PRO A 24 23.11 18.84 22.55
CA PRO A 24 23.55 17.95 23.63
C PRO A 24 25.01 18.18 24.11
N ALA A 25 25.27 17.80 25.38
CA ALA A 25 26.41 17.01 25.91
C ALA A 25 26.70 17.36 27.40
N PRO A 26 27.47 16.54 28.15
CA PRO A 26 27.38 15.09 28.36
C PRO A 26 27.55 14.72 29.87
N SER A 27 27.79 13.43 30.15
CA SER A 27 28.26 12.80 31.43
C SER A 27 27.17 12.06 32.23
N THR A 28 27.41 10.98 32.97
CA THR A 28 28.52 10.02 33.14
C THR A 28 28.01 8.86 34.01
N TYR A 29 28.69 7.68 33.95
CA TYR A 29 28.72 6.60 34.97
C TYR A 29 27.45 5.76 35.19
N LYS A 30 27.46 4.46 35.53
CA LYS A 30 28.46 3.40 35.79
C LYS A 30 27.72 2.03 35.76
N THR A 31 28.45 0.98 35.38
CA THR A 31 28.38 -0.46 35.74
C THR A 31 27.36 -0.90 36.81
N THR A 32 26.72 -2.07 36.72
CA THR A 32 27.35 -3.38 37.07
C THR A 32 26.70 -4.62 36.47
N SER A 33 27.56 -5.63 36.29
CA SER A 33 27.37 -7.05 35.96
C SER A 33 26.52 -7.86 36.94
N LEU A 34 25.95 -8.98 36.48
CA LEU A 34 26.18 -10.33 37.05
C LEU A 34 25.51 -11.42 36.18
N GLN A 35 26.33 -12.35 35.68
CA GLN A 35 26.02 -13.71 35.21
C GLN A 35 26.46 -14.70 36.31
N PRO A 36 26.39 -16.04 36.16
CA PRO A 36 25.34 -16.92 35.62
C PRO A 36 25.05 -18.09 36.60
N SER A 37 24.16 -19.03 36.27
CA SER A 37 24.32 -20.40 36.79
C SER A 37 23.65 -21.44 35.91
N ALA A 38 24.29 -22.61 35.85
CA ALA A 38 24.02 -23.72 34.96
C ALA A 38 23.64 -24.98 35.75
N SER A 39 23.12 -25.95 35.00
CA SER A 39 23.24 -27.41 35.16
C SER A 39 22.10 -28.20 35.81
N ILE A 40 22.16 -29.51 35.50
CA ILE A 40 21.33 -30.67 35.88
C ILE A 40 20.21 -30.95 34.84
N GLY A 41 20.12 -32.07 34.15
CA GLY A 41 20.86 -33.34 34.20
C GLY A 41 19.91 -34.53 33.91
N MET A 42 20.18 -35.24 32.81
CA MET A 42 19.97 -36.69 32.56
C MET A 42 18.59 -37.36 32.75
N ARG A 43 18.15 -38.13 31.73
CA ARG A 43 17.75 -39.56 31.89
C ARG A 43 17.59 -40.31 30.55
N THR A 44 18.29 -41.46 30.49
CA THR A 44 17.94 -42.78 29.88
C THR A 44 17.75 -42.85 28.35
N ALA A 45 18.65 -43.41 27.53
CA ALA A 45 19.24 -44.76 27.51
C ALA A 45 18.19 -45.89 27.42
N ARG A 46 17.81 -46.26 26.19
CA ARG A 46 17.26 -47.58 25.76
C ARG A 46 16.85 -47.49 24.28
N PHE A 47 17.77 -47.64 23.33
CA PHE A 47 17.44 -48.03 21.93
C PHE A 47 18.69 -48.44 21.10
N GLU A 48 19.75 -48.93 21.77
CA GLU A 48 21.04 -49.32 21.15
C GLU A 48 21.18 -50.84 21.02
N MET A 49 20.15 -51.50 20.49
CA MET A 49 20.23 -52.95 20.19
C MET A 49 19.30 -53.37 19.05
N PHE A 50 19.17 -52.52 18.03
CA PHE A 50 18.48 -52.88 16.77
C PHE A 50 19.25 -52.42 15.51
N TYR A 51 20.40 -51.74 15.66
CA TYR A 51 21.09 -51.05 14.56
C TYR A 51 22.31 -51.79 13.95
N ARG A 52 22.70 -52.96 14.46
CA ARG A 52 23.90 -53.67 13.97
C ARG A 52 23.67 -54.89 13.08
N LEU A 53 22.42 -55.20 12.70
CA LEU A 53 22.13 -56.33 11.79
C LEU A 53 21.51 -55.90 10.44
N LEU A 54 21.15 -54.63 10.25
CA LEU A 54 20.66 -54.10 8.97
C LEU A 54 21.72 -53.35 8.13
N GLN A 55 22.94 -53.19 8.63
CA GLN A 55 23.99 -52.39 7.98
C GLN A 55 24.87 -53.13 6.96
N LEU A 56 24.67 -54.44 6.71
CA LEU A 56 25.54 -55.21 5.81
C LEU A 56 24.87 -55.74 4.53
N VAL A 57 23.57 -55.51 4.33
CA VAL A 57 22.87 -55.89 3.07
C VAL A 57 22.26 -54.67 2.35
N GLY A 58 22.15 -53.51 3.02
CA GLY A 58 21.66 -52.26 2.42
C GLY A 58 22.72 -51.38 1.74
N LEU A 59 24.02 -51.61 1.98
CA LEU A 59 25.09 -50.75 1.44
C LEU A 59 25.50 -51.10 -0.02
N GLY A 60 25.17 -52.30 -0.51
CA GLY A 60 25.51 -52.74 -1.86
C GLY A 60 24.52 -52.33 -2.95
N LEU A 61 23.28 -51.95 -2.57
CA LEU A 61 22.24 -51.54 -3.52
C LEU A 61 22.14 -50.01 -3.71
N ILE A 62 22.72 -49.22 -2.79
CA ILE A 62 22.69 -47.75 -2.86
C ILE A 62 23.81 -47.21 -3.77
N VAL A 63 24.91 -47.93 -3.97
CA VAL A 63 26.01 -47.46 -4.84
C VAL A 63 25.73 -47.71 -6.34
N ALA A 64 24.89 -48.69 -6.69
CA ALA A 64 24.56 -48.98 -8.10
C ALA A 64 23.28 -48.28 -8.63
N LEU A 65 22.49 -47.65 -7.75
CA LEU A 65 21.34 -46.80 -8.13
C LEU A 65 21.62 -45.29 -8.00
N SER A 66 22.84 -44.91 -7.60
CA SER A 66 23.29 -43.51 -7.52
C SER A 66 23.98 -43.01 -8.81
N SER A 67 24.05 -43.84 -9.85
CA SER A 67 24.79 -43.53 -11.09
C SER A 67 23.91 -43.35 -12.34
N ILE A 68 22.58 -43.40 -12.21
CA ILE A 68 21.64 -43.24 -13.36
C ILE A 68 20.55 -42.18 -13.09
N LEU A 69 20.66 -41.39 -12.02
CA LEU A 69 19.91 -40.13 -11.88
C LEU A 69 20.89 -38.94 -11.75
N SER A 70 21.71 -38.75 -12.78
CA SER A 70 22.28 -37.45 -13.12
C SER A 70 21.73 -37.02 -14.49
N ALA A 71 20.40 -37.09 -14.62
CA ALA A 71 19.68 -36.30 -15.60
C ALA A 71 19.45 -34.94 -14.93
N GLY A 72 20.04 -33.91 -15.51
CA GLY A 72 20.26 -32.60 -14.90
C GLY A 72 19.11 -32.10 -14.05
N GLU A 73 19.46 -31.65 -12.84
CA GLU A 73 18.65 -30.69 -12.12
C GLU A 73 18.27 -29.56 -13.09
N PRO A 74 16.97 -29.18 -13.19
CA PRO A 74 16.62 -28.00 -13.94
C PRO A 74 17.31 -26.84 -13.25
N GLY A 75 18.39 -26.35 -13.88
CA GLY A 75 19.16 -25.23 -13.40
C GLY A 75 18.22 -24.12 -12.99
N ALA A 76 18.50 -23.53 -11.82
CA ALA A 76 17.85 -22.32 -11.33
C ALA A 76 17.51 -21.44 -12.53
N SER A 77 16.21 -21.28 -12.80
CA SER A 77 15.73 -20.55 -13.97
C SER A 77 16.39 -19.19 -13.98
N ALA A 78 17.45 -19.04 -14.77
CA ALA A 78 18.19 -17.80 -14.85
C ALA A 78 17.19 -16.76 -15.34
N THR A 79 16.91 -15.75 -14.50
CA THR A 79 16.04 -14.65 -14.87
C THR A 79 16.51 -14.14 -16.23
N PRO A 80 15.65 -14.15 -17.26
CA PRO A 80 16.07 -13.80 -18.61
C PRO A 80 16.73 -12.42 -18.59
N PRO A 81 17.87 -12.25 -19.29
CA PRO A 81 18.60 -11.00 -19.27
C PRO A 81 17.70 -9.86 -19.76
N LEU A 82 17.75 -8.72 -19.09
CA LEU A 82 17.01 -7.53 -19.51
C LEU A 82 17.44 -7.10 -20.91
N PRO A 83 16.52 -6.54 -21.73
CA PRO A 83 16.87 -6.00 -23.03
C PRO A 83 17.94 -4.90 -22.90
N THR A 84 18.82 -4.78 -23.90
CA THR A 84 19.85 -3.74 -23.95
C THR A 84 19.29 -2.34 -24.27
N LYS A 85 18.05 -2.27 -24.72
CA LYS A 85 17.29 -1.06 -24.94
C LYS A 85 15.83 -1.30 -24.61
N PHE A 86 15.23 -0.40 -23.85
CA PHE A 86 13.83 -0.49 -23.47
C PHE A 86 13.17 0.88 -23.38
N GLU A 87 11.89 0.96 -23.70
CA GLU A 87 11.09 2.16 -23.57
C GLU A 87 9.64 1.78 -23.22
N CYS A 88 9.10 2.40 -22.17
CA CYS A 88 7.70 2.31 -21.80
C CYS A 88 6.85 2.96 -22.89
N LYS A 89 6.22 2.15 -23.74
CA LYS A 89 5.32 2.67 -24.78
C LYS A 89 4.01 3.16 -24.15
N ARG A 90 3.44 4.24 -24.69
CA ARG A 90 2.12 4.81 -24.31
C ARG A 90 2.08 5.51 -22.94
N VAL A 91 3.21 6.01 -22.47
CA VAL A 91 3.20 6.94 -21.34
C VAL A 91 2.54 8.24 -21.82
N PRO A 92 1.47 8.74 -21.18
CA PRO A 92 0.88 10.01 -21.57
C PRO A 92 1.81 11.16 -21.16
N MET A 93 2.00 12.14 -22.04
CA MET A 93 2.65 13.40 -21.68
C MET A 93 1.64 14.30 -20.96
N VAL A 94 2.01 14.79 -19.78
CA VAL A 94 1.21 15.74 -18.99
C VAL A 94 2.02 17.01 -18.76
N THR A 95 1.65 18.10 -19.43
CA THR A 95 2.29 19.41 -19.22
C THR A 95 1.87 19.99 -17.87
N GLN A 96 2.82 20.36 -17.03
CA GLN A 96 2.61 20.89 -15.70
C GLN A 96 1.95 22.27 -15.72
N LYS A 97 1.14 22.53 -14.71
CA LYS A 97 0.64 23.86 -14.36
C LYS A 97 1.56 24.47 -13.31
N GLY A 98 2.10 25.66 -13.54
CA GLY A 98 2.94 26.34 -12.54
C GLY A 98 4.07 25.44 -12.01
N ASN A 99 4.10 25.20 -10.71
CA ASN A 99 5.08 24.38 -9.98
C ASN A 99 4.64 22.91 -9.79
N PHE A 100 3.72 22.40 -10.62
CA PHE A 100 3.18 21.03 -10.51
C PHE A 100 4.08 19.97 -11.18
N CYS A 101 5.40 20.14 -11.21
CA CYS A 101 6.29 19.17 -11.86
C CYS A 101 6.12 17.75 -11.27
N VAL A 102 5.89 17.64 -9.97
CA VAL A 102 5.67 16.36 -9.29
C VAL A 102 4.26 15.80 -9.52
N PRO A 103 3.14 16.54 -9.29
CA PRO A 103 1.81 16.04 -9.65
C PRO A 103 1.66 15.66 -11.12
N ALA A 104 2.25 16.42 -12.04
CA ALA A 104 2.23 16.10 -13.47
C ALA A 104 3.03 14.82 -13.76
N SER A 105 4.23 14.67 -13.20
CA SER A 105 5.02 13.43 -13.32
C SER A 105 4.27 12.20 -12.78
N ALA A 106 3.63 12.35 -11.62
CA ALA A 106 2.79 11.29 -11.05
C ALA A 106 1.60 10.95 -11.96
N ALA A 107 0.94 11.96 -12.56
CA ALA A 107 -0.17 11.73 -13.48
C ALA A 107 0.28 10.94 -14.73
N MET A 108 1.49 11.17 -15.23
CA MET A 108 2.05 10.37 -16.33
C MET A 108 2.23 8.90 -15.93
N ILE A 109 2.81 8.64 -14.74
CA ILE A 109 3.00 7.27 -14.21
C ILE A 109 1.65 6.58 -14.01
N VAL A 110 0.71 7.25 -13.36
CA VAL A 110 -0.62 6.72 -13.07
C VAL A 110 -1.40 6.45 -14.37
N GLY A 111 -1.31 7.35 -15.35
CA GLY A 111 -1.93 7.22 -16.66
C GLY A 111 -1.35 6.06 -17.48
N PHE A 112 -0.06 5.78 -17.38
CA PHE A 112 0.56 4.58 -17.99
C PHE A 112 -0.11 3.28 -17.50
N HIS A 113 -0.56 3.26 -16.24
CA HIS A 113 -1.29 2.12 -15.65
C HIS A 113 -2.80 2.14 -15.92
N GLY A 114 -3.29 3.02 -16.81
CA GLY A 114 -4.69 3.08 -17.21
C GLY A 114 -5.62 3.68 -16.15
N ILE A 115 -5.06 4.29 -15.11
CA ILE A 115 -5.84 4.98 -14.07
C ILE A 115 -6.12 6.39 -14.55
N LYS A 116 -7.41 6.73 -14.64
CA LYS A 116 -7.86 8.08 -14.99
C LYS A 116 -7.69 9.00 -13.78
N THR A 117 -6.69 9.87 -13.85
CA THR A 117 -6.45 10.97 -12.92
C THR A 117 -5.78 12.11 -13.67
N ASP A 118 -5.84 13.32 -13.13
CA ASP A 118 -5.02 14.45 -13.59
C ASP A 118 -4.09 14.99 -12.49
N GLN A 119 -3.27 15.97 -12.85
CA GLN A 119 -2.31 16.61 -11.94
C GLN A 119 -2.98 17.41 -10.80
N ASP A 120 -4.20 17.91 -10.99
CA ASP A 120 -4.91 18.67 -9.95
C ASP A 120 -5.41 17.71 -8.87
N GLN A 121 -5.98 16.57 -9.28
CA GLN A 121 -6.40 15.50 -8.37
C GLN A 121 -5.22 14.92 -7.60
N ILE A 122 -4.06 14.75 -8.24
CA ILE A 122 -2.86 14.29 -7.53
C ILE A 122 -2.36 15.36 -6.54
N ALA A 123 -2.38 16.64 -6.91
CA ALA A 123 -2.02 17.72 -5.99
C ALA A 123 -2.93 17.73 -4.75
N GLN A 124 -4.23 17.54 -4.93
CA GLN A 124 -5.21 17.41 -3.84
C GLN A 124 -4.92 16.20 -2.93
N LEU A 125 -4.50 15.07 -3.51
CA LEU A 125 -4.12 13.89 -2.74
C LEU A 125 -2.78 14.05 -2.01
N SER A 126 -1.92 14.97 -2.46
CA SER A 126 -0.56 15.18 -1.95
C SER A 126 -0.56 16.03 -0.68
N SER A 127 -0.74 17.35 -0.80
CA SER A 127 -0.64 18.29 0.33
C SER A 127 -1.23 19.66 0.00
N ASN A 128 -1.56 20.47 1.02
CA ASN A 128 -2.01 21.85 0.82
C ASN A 128 -0.98 22.70 0.07
N ALA A 129 0.32 22.51 0.34
CA ALA A 129 1.38 23.19 -0.40
C ALA A 129 1.36 22.85 -1.90
N SER A 130 1.05 21.59 -2.24
CA SER A 130 0.89 21.16 -3.63
C SER A 130 -0.32 21.84 -4.29
N ILE A 131 -1.46 21.91 -3.58
CA ILE A 131 -2.67 22.61 -4.07
C ILE A 131 -2.39 24.10 -4.29
N SER A 132 -1.65 24.73 -3.37
CA SER A 132 -1.29 26.15 -3.41
C SER A 132 -0.15 26.48 -4.37
N ASN A 133 0.36 25.50 -5.14
CA ASN A 133 1.41 25.72 -6.14
C ASN A 133 2.77 26.14 -5.55
N GLU A 134 3.07 25.74 -4.32
CA GLU A 134 4.33 26.03 -3.61
C GLU A 134 5.42 24.97 -3.85
N GLY A 135 5.10 23.94 -4.65
CA GLY A 135 5.93 22.77 -4.89
C GLY A 135 5.48 21.56 -4.06
N THR A 136 6.00 20.38 -4.41
CA THR A 136 5.60 19.10 -3.81
C THR A 136 6.84 18.29 -3.49
N TYR A 137 6.93 17.79 -2.25
CA TYR A 137 8.02 16.90 -1.87
C TYR A 137 7.79 15.47 -2.41
N PRO A 138 8.86 14.70 -2.69
CA PRO A 138 8.72 13.28 -3.07
C PRO A 138 7.96 12.42 -2.05
N SER A 139 7.98 12.80 -0.76
CA SER A 139 7.18 12.16 0.29
C SER A 139 5.67 12.38 0.09
N ASP A 140 5.27 13.58 -0.29
CA ASP A 140 3.87 13.92 -0.56
C ASP A 140 3.37 13.20 -1.82
N MET A 141 4.23 13.07 -2.83
CA MET A 141 3.96 12.25 -4.01
C MET A 141 3.76 10.79 -3.62
N SER A 142 4.65 10.22 -2.79
CA SER A 142 4.54 8.82 -2.35
C SER A 142 3.25 8.59 -1.57
N LEU A 143 2.83 9.54 -0.73
CA LEU A 143 1.54 9.51 -0.04
C LEU A 143 0.36 9.53 -1.03
N ALA A 144 0.37 10.43 -2.01
CA ALA A 144 -0.69 10.52 -3.02
C ALA A 144 -0.78 9.24 -3.87
N MET A 145 0.36 8.72 -4.30
CA MET A 145 0.48 7.47 -5.04
C MET A 145 0.02 6.27 -4.19
N GLY A 146 0.35 6.26 -2.89
CA GLY A 146 -0.15 5.30 -1.90
C GLY A 146 -1.66 5.29 -1.79
N LYS A 147 -2.29 6.48 -1.75
CA LYS A 147 -3.75 6.59 -1.80
C LYS A 147 -4.32 5.98 -3.08
N LEU A 148 -3.64 6.16 -4.22
CA LEU A 148 -3.97 5.54 -5.52
C LEU A 148 -3.69 4.02 -5.59
N GLY A 149 -3.14 3.42 -4.54
CA GLY A 149 -2.86 2.00 -4.44
C GLY A 149 -1.48 1.57 -4.97
N PHE A 150 -0.61 2.52 -5.29
CA PHE A 150 0.79 2.23 -5.63
C PHE A 150 1.60 2.08 -4.35
N ASP A 151 2.61 1.21 -4.38
CA ASP A 151 3.63 1.18 -3.33
C ASP A 151 4.91 1.85 -3.84
N GLY A 152 5.42 2.83 -3.09
CA GLY A 152 6.51 3.70 -3.53
C GLY A 152 7.76 3.48 -2.70
N ARG A 153 8.89 3.25 -3.37
CA ARG A 153 10.21 3.14 -2.73
C ARG A 153 11.16 4.19 -3.28
N THR A 154 11.64 5.05 -2.40
CA THR A 154 12.69 6.03 -2.70
C THR A 154 14.05 5.35 -2.73
N LEU A 155 14.82 5.61 -3.78
CA LEU A 155 16.22 5.20 -3.88
C LEU A 155 17.07 6.45 -4.06
N LEU A 156 18.02 6.62 -3.14
CA LEU A 156 19.03 7.67 -3.14
C LEU A 156 20.40 7.03 -3.39
N TRP A 157 21.35 7.83 -3.86
CA TRP A 157 22.72 7.37 -4.06
C TRP A 157 23.73 8.48 -3.84
N GLU A 158 24.94 8.08 -3.51
CA GLU A 158 26.10 8.96 -3.37
C GLU A 158 27.08 8.72 -4.51
N GLY A 159 27.03 9.61 -5.50
CA GLY A 159 27.97 9.63 -6.61
C GLY A 159 27.77 8.51 -7.65
N GLU A 160 28.67 8.51 -8.63
CA GLU A 160 28.51 7.71 -9.84
C GLU A 160 28.72 6.21 -9.63
N VAL A 161 29.63 5.82 -8.74
CA VAL A 161 29.93 4.41 -8.47
C VAL A 161 28.71 3.68 -7.90
N GLU A 162 28.05 4.26 -6.90
CA GLU A 162 26.84 3.66 -6.33
C GLU A 162 25.68 3.67 -7.33
N PHE A 163 25.52 4.76 -8.09
CA PHE A 163 24.51 4.84 -9.13
C PHE A 163 24.65 3.68 -10.13
N ASN A 164 25.84 3.49 -10.69
CA ASN A 164 26.09 2.46 -11.70
C ASN A 164 25.97 1.04 -11.13
N ALA A 165 26.42 0.82 -9.90
CA ALA A 165 26.41 -0.52 -9.29
C ALA A 165 25.03 -0.96 -8.79
N LYS A 166 24.19 -0.03 -8.29
CA LYS A 166 22.92 -0.36 -7.62
C LYS A 166 21.70 0.25 -8.28
N ILE A 167 21.75 1.55 -8.58
CA ILE A 167 20.57 2.30 -9.00
C ILE A 167 20.22 2.05 -10.46
N LEU A 168 21.21 2.08 -11.35
CA LEU A 168 21.00 1.84 -12.78
C LEU A 168 20.41 0.44 -13.03
N PRO A 169 20.91 -0.67 -12.43
CA PRO A 169 20.24 -1.96 -12.50
C PRO A 169 18.80 -1.93 -11.98
N ALA A 170 18.53 -1.26 -10.85
CA ALA A 170 17.18 -1.13 -10.30
C ALA A 170 16.24 -0.36 -11.23
N ILE A 171 16.71 0.72 -11.87
CA ILE A 171 15.97 1.48 -12.88
C ILE A 171 15.61 0.57 -14.07
N ARG A 172 16.59 -0.16 -14.61
CA ARG A 172 16.38 -1.04 -15.77
C ARG A 172 15.33 -2.12 -15.45
N HIS A 173 15.44 -2.75 -14.28
CA HIS A 173 14.46 -3.74 -13.83
C HIS A 173 13.06 -3.14 -13.65
N ALA A 174 12.96 -1.99 -12.99
CA ALA A 174 11.67 -1.34 -12.75
C ALA A 174 11.00 -0.90 -14.06
N LEU A 175 11.73 -0.30 -15.00
CA LEU A 175 11.17 0.09 -16.29
C LEU A 175 10.55 -1.09 -17.04
N VAL A 176 11.24 -2.23 -17.06
CA VAL A 176 10.77 -3.44 -17.76
C VAL A 176 9.61 -4.11 -17.03
N LYS A 177 9.64 -4.15 -15.70
CA LYS A 177 8.69 -4.91 -14.89
C LYS A 177 7.45 -4.11 -14.50
N THR A 178 7.64 -2.85 -14.09
CA THR A 178 6.59 -2.03 -13.48
C THR A 178 6.26 -0.80 -14.30
N GLY A 179 7.23 -0.14 -14.93
CA GLY A 179 6.97 0.99 -15.82
C GLY A 179 7.74 2.26 -15.47
N PRO A 180 7.24 3.45 -15.85
CA PRO A 180 7.96 4.71 -15.68
C PRO A 180 8.29 5.04 -14.23
N ILE A 181 9.43 5.68 -14.03
CA ILE A 181 9.99 5.95 -12.69
C ILE A 181 10.09 7.45 -12.49
N TYR A 182 9.71 7.94 -11.31
CA TYR A 182 9.92 9.35 -10.98
C TYR A 182 11.39 9.61 -10.65
N ILE A 183 11.93 10.72 -11.16
CA ILE A 183 13.26 11.21 -10.81
C ILE A 183 13.19 12.69 -10.40
N SER A 184 13.87 13.02 -9.30
CA SER A 184 14.11 14.40 -8.90
C SER A 184 15.50 14.83 -9.36
N PHE A 185 15.59 15.92 -10.11
CA PHE A 185 16.85 16.58 -10.44
C PHE A 185 17.18 17.67 -9.41
N ARG A 186 18.48 17.85 -9.17
CA ARG A 186 19.00 18.86 -8.25
C ARG A 186 18.74 20.28 -8.77
N PRO A 187 18.67 21.30 -7.88
CA PRO A 187 18.72 22.70 -8.28
C PRO A 187 19.89 23.00 -9.22
N GLY A 188 19.69 23.89 -10.19
CA GLY A 188 20.67 24.27 -11.20
C GLY A 188 20.60 23.45 -12.50
N VAL A 189 19.91 22.31 -12.51
CA VAL A 189 19.75 21.48 -13.73
C VAL A 189 18.61 21.99 -14.62
N PHE A 190 17.48 22.34 -14.01
CA PHE A 190 16.26 22.80 -14.69
C PHE A 190 15.75 24.10 -14.07
N GLY A 191 16.67 25.03 -13.77
CA GLY A 191 16.39 26.29 -13.08
C GLY A 191 16.93 26.33 -11.65
N SER A 192 16.57 27.36 -10.89
CA SER A 192 17.09 27.59 -9.53
C SER A 192 16.52 26.66 -8.46
N MET A 193 15.45 25.92 -8.78
CA MET A 193 14.80 24.96 -7.89
C MET A 193 14.99 23.53 -8.39
N GLY A 194 14.76 22.54 -7.52
CA GLY A 194 14.70 21.14 -7.94
C GLY A 194 13.53 20.90 -8.90
N HIS A 195 13.66 19.90 -9.77
CA HIS A 195 12.65 19.63 -10.80
C HIS A 195 12.38 18.13 -10.96
N GLY A 196 11.10 17.76 -11.02
CA GLY A 196 10.65 16.39 -11.18
C GLY A 196 10.43 16.04 -12.65
N CYS A 197 10.96 14.90 -13.09
CA CYS A 197 10.68 14.29 -14.38
C CYS A 197 10.34 12.81 -14.20
N ILE A 198 10.01 12.13 -15.30
CA ILE A 198 9.92 10.66 -15.31
C ILE A 198 10.95 10.05 -16.26
N ILE A 199 11.52 8.93 -15.84
CA ILE A 199 12.32 8.05 -16.69
C ILE A 199 11.35 7.11 -17.41
N VAL A 200 11.45 7.05 -18.73
CA VAL A 200 10.58 6.20 -19.57
C VAL A 200 11.36 5.13 -20.32
N GLY A 201 12.68 5.15 -20.29
CA GLY A 201 13.47 4.16 -21.03
C GLY A 201 14.98 4.31 -20.86
N TYR A 202 15.70 3.37 -21.46
CA TYR A 202 17.15 3.33 -21.48
C TYR A 202 17.69 2.69 -22.77
N ASP A 203 18.94 3.01 -23.12
CA ASP A 203 19.68 2.45 -24.26
C ASP A 203 21.14 2.22 -23.82
N ASP A 204 21.48 0.96 -23.48
CA ASP A 204 22.79 0.60 -22.93
C ASP A 204 23.90 0.73 -23.96
N ARG A 205 23.59 0.58 -25.25
CA ARG A 205 24.58 0.77 -26.32
C ARG A 205 25.02 2.24 -26.38
N ARG A 206 24.10 3.16 -26.11
CA ARG A 206 24.38 4.60 -26.08
C ARG A 206 24.70 5.11 -24.68
N GLN A 207 24.56 4.28 -23.65
CA GLN A 207 24.62 4.64 -22.24
C GLN A 207 23.71 5.82 -21.89
N GLN A 208 22.48 5.80 -22.42
CA GLN A 208 21.53 6.92 -22.34
C GLN A 208 20.23 6.52 -21.69
N MET A 209 19.67 7.44 -20.92
CA MET A 209 18.35 7.35 -20.30
C MET A 209 17.39 8.32 -20.99
N LEU A 210 16.14 7.90 -21.17
CA LEU A 210 15.07 8.65 -21.83
C LEU A 210 14.10 9.18 -20.79
N PHE A 211 13.69 10.44 -20.96
CA PHE A 211 12.88 11.15 -19.98
C PHE A 211 11.72 11.89 -20.64
N TYR A 212 10.60 11.93 -19.93
CA TYR A 212 9.54 12.91 -20.18
C TYR A 212 9.64 14.01 -19.12
N ASN A 213 9.69 15.25 -19.60
CA ASN A 213 9.69 16.45 -18.78
C ASN A 213 8.26 17.01 -18.71
N PRO A 214 7.72 17.27 -17.51
CA PRO A 214 6.44 17.94 -17.35
C PRO A 214 6.37 19.34 -17.97
N TRP A 215 7.44 19.93 -18.50
CA TRP A 215 7.35 21.08 -19.42
C TRP A 215 6.75 20.75 -20.80
N GLY A 216 6.37 19.49 -21.04
CA GLY A 216 5.69 19.06 -22.26
C GLY A 216 6.65 18.58 -23.35
N ASN A 217 7.86 18.17 -22.97
CA ASN A 217 8.89 17.74 -23.92
C ASN A 217 9.61 16.47 -23.46
N GLU A 218 10.26 15.80 -24.41
CA GLU A 218 11.09 14.62 -24.16
C GLU A 218 12.57 15.00 -24.24
N PHE A 219 13.43 14.30 -23.51
CA PHE A 219 14.87 14.48 -23.60
C PHE A 219 15.65 13.21 -23.22
N LYS A 220 16.96 13.23 -23.48
CA LYS A 220 17.88 12.14 -23.16
C LYS A 220 19.06 12.69 -22.37
N LYS A 221 19.61 11.88 -21.46
CA LYS A 221 20.86 12.17 -20.75
C LYS A 221 21.69 10.90 -20.63
N ASP A 222 23.00 11.04 -20.68
CA ASP A 222 23.93 9.93 -20.45
C ASP A 222 23.86 9.48 -18.98
N TYR A 223 24.08 8.19 -18.72
CA TYR A 223 23.99 7.62 -17.37
C TYR A 223 24.88 8.36 -16.35
N THR A 224 26.08 8.75 -16.75
CA THR A 224 27.03 9.49 -15.92
C THR A 224 26.49 10.87 -15.54
N VAL A 225 25.86 11.57 -16.49
CA VAL A 225 25.20 12.86 -16.25
C VAL A 225 24.03 12.71 -15.29
N VAL A 226 23.22 11.65 -15.43
CA VAL A 226 22.11 11.35 -14.53
C VAL A 226 22.61 11.06 -13.11
N ALA A 227 23.70 10.31 -12.98
CA ALA A 227 24.30 9.98 -11.69
C ALA A 227 24.71 11.23 -10.88
N VAL A 228 25.19 12.27 -11.57
CA VAL A 228 25.61 13.53 -10.94
C VAL A 228 24.43 14.48 -10.71
N GLN A 229 23.55 14.63 -11.69
CA GLN A 229 22.49 15.64 -11.67
C GLN A 229 21.22 15.17 -10.94
N GLY A 230 21.03 13.87 -10.81
CA GLY A 230 19.94 13.29 -10.04
C GLY A 230 20.13 13.49 -8.54
N TYR A 231 19.03 13.75 -7.86
CA TYR A 231 18.96 13.76 -6.40
C TYR A 231 18.50 12.40 -5.86
N GLY A 232 17.55 11.77 -6.55
CA GLY A 232 16.94 10.51 -6.15
C GLY A 232 15.84 10.09 -7.12
N ILE A 233 15.43 8.83 -7.03
CA ILE A 233 14.28 8.29 -7.77
C ILE A 233 13.24 7.74 -6.81
N VAL A 234 11.99 7.65 -7.29
CA VAL A 234 10.93 6.88 -6.63
C VAL A 234 10.44 5.83 -7.62
N VAL A 235 10.63 4.57 -7.25
CA VAL A 235 10.13 3.41 -7.99
C VAL A 235 8.75 3.07 -7.42
N PHE A 236 7.76 2.94 -8.29
CA PHE A 236 6.42 2.54 -7.90
C PHE A 236 6.09 1.13 -8.39
N ASP A 237 5.61 0.30 -7.49
CA ASP A 237 4.90 -0.92 -7.85
C ASP A 237 3.43 -0.57 -8.13
N PRO A 238 2.87 -0.95 -9.29
CA PRO A 238 1.50 -0.61 -9.63
C PRO A 238 0.50 -1.28 -8.70
N PRO A 239 -0.73 -0.73 -8.59
CA PRO A 239 -1.80 -1.39 -7.87
C PRO A 239 -1.97 -2.80 -8.41
N ARG A 240 -2.09 -3.77 -7.51
CA ARG A 240 -2.50 -5.13 -7.88
C ARG A 240 -3.86 -5.04 -8.59
N ILE A 241 -4.15 -6.00 -9.47
CA ILE A 241 -5.48 -6.10 -10.09
C ILE A 241 -6.50 -6.01 -8.97
N ALA A 242 -7.40 -5.03 -9.08
CA ALA A 242 -8.39 -4.72 -8.04
C ALA A 242 -9.05 -6.03 -7.60
N PRO A 243 -8.83 -6.47 -6.35
CA PRO A 243 -9.34 -7.75 -5.89
C PRO A 243 -10.86 -7.75 -6.02
N THR A 244 -11.41 -8.88 -6.46
CA THR A 244 -12.85 -9.10 -6.51
C THR A 244 -13.23 -10.02 -5.36
N ALA A 245 -14.36 -9.74 -4.72
CA ALA A 245 -14.91 -10.63 -3.71
C ALA A 245 -15.37 -11.93 -4.37
N SER A 246 -14.67 -13.03 -4.09
CA SER A 246 -15.11 -14.37 -4.49
C SER A 246 -16.33 -14.79 -3.67
N ASP A 247 -17.14 -15.71 -4.19
CA ASP A 247 -18.30 -16.22 -3.46
C ASP A 247 -17.90 -16.83 -2.10
N VAL A 248 -16.76 -17.54 -2.07
CA VAL A 248 -16.18 -18.08 -0.83
C VAL A 248 -15.91 -16.97 0.19
N PHE A 249 -15.31 -15.85 -0.25
CA PHE A 249 -15.05 -14.71 0.61
C PHE A 249 -16.35 -14.08 1.11
N VAL A 250 -17.35 -13.91 0.24
CA VAL A 250 -18.67 -13.39 0.64
C VAL A 250 -19.32 -14.29 1.70
N THR A 251 -19.31 -15.61 1.51
CA THR A 251 -19.84 -16.56 2.50
C THR A 251 -19.08 -16.50 3.82
N GLN A 252 -17.75 -16.34 3.79
CA GLN A 252 -16.95 -16.16 5.00
C GLN A 252 -17.36 -14.89 5.77
N ILE A 253 -17.56 -13.77 5.07
CA ILE A 253 -18.02 -12.53 5.71
C ILE A 253 -19.46 -12.67 6.23
N GLN A 254 -20.34 -13.36 5.51
CA GLN A 254 -21.71 -13.64 5.98
C GLN A 254 -21.73 -14.41 7.30
N GLN A 255 -20.84 -15.39 7.47
CA GLN A 255 -20.72 -16.14 8.73
C GLN A 255 -20.24 -15.25 9.89
N ARG A 256 -19.33 -14.31 9.60
CA ARG A 256 -18.73 -13.40 10.60
C ARG A 256 -19.63 -12.20 10.93
N VAL A 257 -20.45 -11.76 9.99
CA VAL A 257 -21.40 -10.64 10.13
C VAL A 257 -22.78 -11.10 9.67
N PRO A 258 -23.47 -11.98 10.42
CA PRO A 258 -24.71 -12.60 9.96
C PRO A 258 -25.90 -11.63 9.89
N ARG A 259 -25.87 -10.57 10.71
CA ARG A 259 -26.92 -9.55 10.81
C ARG A 259 -26.38 -8.26 11.40
N PHE A 260 -27.13 -7.18 11.21
CA PHE A 260 -26.92 -5.91 11.89
C PHE A 260 -27.17 -6.06 13.39
N ASP A 261 -26.28 -5.49 14.20
CA ASP A 261 -26.36 -5.59 15.67
C ASP A 261 -25.88 -4.34 16.41
N GLY A 262 -25.62 -3.23 15.71
CA GLY A 262 -25.18 -2.01 16.37
C GLY A 262 -24.47 -1.03 15.45
N ASP A 263 -23.79 -0.06 16.06
CA ASP A 263 -22.99 0.90 15.30
C ASP A 263 -21.74 0.27 14.64
N PHE A 264 -20.99 1.09 13.92
CA PHE A 264 -19.83 0.64 13.17
C PHE A 264 -18.64 0.25 14.06
N LEU A 265 -18.58 0.77 15.30
CA LEU A 265 -17.57 0.35 16.28
C LEU A 265 -17.87 -1.04 16.83
N THR A 266 -19.16 -1.34 17.05
CA THR A 266 -19.64 -2.67 17.43
C THR A 266 -19.28 -3.69 16.36
N LEU A 267 -19.51 -3.34 15.09
CA LEU A 267 -19.12 -4.17 13.95
C LEU A 267 -17.60 -4.41 13.89
N ALA A 268 -16.79 -3.37 14.05
CA ALA A 268 -15.33 -3.51 14.07
C ALA A 268 -14.85 -4.46 15.18
N ASN A 269 -15.41 -4.33 16.39
CA ASN A 269 -15.11 -5.22 17.51
C ASN A 269 -15.46 -6.68 17.20
N ARG A 270 -16.61 -6.93 16.57
CA ARG A 270 -17.01 -8.28 16.14
C ARG A 270 -16.04 -8.87 15.12
N LEU A 271 -15.68 -8.09 14.10
CA LEU A 271 -14.74 -8.52 13.07
C LEU A 271 -13.39 -8.91 13.70
N GLN A 272 -12.92 -8.12 14.66
CA GLN A 272 -11.70 -8.41 15.42
C GLN A 272 -11.83 -9.71 16.22
N GLN A 273 -12.95 -9.92 16.94
CA GLN A 273 -13.21 -11.15 17.69
C GLN A 273 -13.31 -12.40 16.79
N SER A 274 -13.77 -12.23 15.55
CA SER A 274 -13.87 -13.30 14.55
C SER A 274 -12.58 -13.56 13.76
N GLU A 275 -11.48 -12.88 14.13
CA GLU A 275 -10.19 -12.92 13.44
C GLU A 275 -10.32 -12.62 11.93
N GLN A 276 -11.25 -11.74 11.56
CA GLN A 276 -11.28 -11.16 10.23
C GLN A 276 -10.18 -10.11 10.13
N SER A 277 -9.38 -10.15 9.08
CA SER A 277 -8.45 -9.06 8.77
C SER A 277 -9.23 -7.91 8.14
N PHE A 278 -9.12 -6.71 8.71
CA PHE A 278 -9.81 -5.51 8.24
C PHE A 278 -9.07 -4.25 8.67
N GLU A 279 -9.41 -3.12 8.05
CA GLU A 279 -9.02 -1.78 8.48
C GLU A 279 -10.26 -0.88 8.63
N LEU A 280 -10.37 -0.18 9.77
CA LEU A 280 -11.41 0.84 9.98
C LEU A 280 -10.85 2.22 9.61
N LEU A 281 -11.44 2.84 8.59
CA LEU A 281 -11.04 4.13 8.04
C LEU A 281 -12.07 5.21 8.34
N TRP A 282 -11.59 6.41 8.65
CA TRP A 282 -12.38 7.63 8.80
C TRP A 282 -12.12 8.51 7.58
N CYS A 283 -13.06 8.52 6.63
CA CYS A 283 -12.83 9.11 5.30
C CYS A 283 -13.07 10.63 5.24
N SER A 284 -13.37 11.26 6.38
CA SER A 284 -13.59 12.70 6.55
C SER A 284 -12.36 13.39 7.16
N ARG A 285 -12.20 14.68 6.86
CA ARG A 285 -11.17 15.51 7.48
C ARG A 285 -11.42 15.70 8.98
N ARG A 286 -10.35 15.71 9.77
CA ARG A 286 -10.42 15.75 11.24
C ARG A 286 -10.89 17.11 11.78
N ASP A 287 -10.55 18.19 11.09
CA ASP A 287 -10.85 19.57 11.50
C ASP A 287 -12.28 20.03 11.16
N SER A 288 -13.02 19.24 10.39
CA SER A 288 -14.40 19.54 9.97
C SER A 288 -15.46 18.59 10.54
N ARG A 289 -15.10 17.77 11.53
CA ARG A 289 -16.00 16.78 12.14
C ARG A 289 -17.24 17.36 12.82
N ASN A 290 -17.27 18.66 13.13
CA ASN A 290 -18.45 19.30 13.70
C ASN A 290 -19.47 19.75 12.62
N ASP A 291 -19.15 19.61 11.34
CA ASP A 291 -19.95 20.09 10.22
C ASP A 291 -20.58 18.94 9.43
N LYS A 292 -21.91 18.81 9.52
CA LYS A 292 -22.70 17.85 8.75
C LYS A 292 -22.57 18.07 7.25
N HIS A 293 -22.62 19.33 6.81
CA HIS A 293 -22.60 19.65 5.38
C HIS A 293 -21.27 19.20 4.77
N PHE A 294 -20.17 19.45 5.47
CA PHE A 294 -18.86 18.96 5.05
C PHE A 294 -18.85 17.44 4.86
N ALA A 295 -19.32 16.65 5.84
CA ALA A 295 -19.33 15.19 5.71
C ALA A 295 -20.20 14.70 4.54
N VAL A 296 -21.38 15.30 4.35
CA VAL A 296 -22.29 14.97 3.24
C VAL A 296 -21.67 15.34 1.89
N ASP A 297 -21.04 16.51 1.79
CA ASP A 297 -20.42 16.98 0.56
C ASP A 297 -19.16 16.18 0.22
N THR A 298 -18.31 15.83 1.20
CA THR A 298 -17.20 14.89 1.00
C THR A 298 -17.70 13.54 0.51
N ALA A 299 -18.78 12.99 1.08
CA ALA A 299 -19.35 11.75 0.58
C ALA A 299 -19.79 11.87 -0.88
N ARG A 300 -20.42 12.99 -1.27
CA ARG A 300 -20.93 13.21 -2.63
C ARG A 300 -19.83 13.45 -3.66
N HIS A 301 -18.86 14.30 -3.35
CA HIS A 301 -17.80 14.71 -4.28
C HIS A 301 -16.67 13.68 -4.33
N ASP A 302 -16.24 13.17 -3.17
CA ASP A 302 -15.04 12.34 -3.05
C ASP A 302 -15.38 10.85 -2.88
N GLY A 303 -16.64 10.50 -2.57
CA GLY A 303 -17.05 9.12 -2.29
C GLY A 303 -16.74 8.14 -3.41
N ARG A 304 -16.74 8.58 -4.67
CA ARG A 304 -16.33 7.74 -5.81
C ARG A 304 -14.88 7.33 -5.67
N GLN A 305 -14.03 8.33 -5.46
CA GLN A 305 -12.60 8.14 -5.33
C GLN A 305 -12.30 7.29 -4.10
N ILE A 306 -12.92 7.57 -2.95
CA ILE A 306 -12.76 6.79 -1.72
C ILE A 306 -13.04 5.29 -1.98
N LEU A 307 -14.19 4.97 -2.57
CA LEU A 307 -14.55 3.58 -2.88
C LEU A 307 -13.65 2.95 -3.95
N GLU A 308 -13.33 3.68 -5.02
CA GLU A 308 -12.44 3.18 -6.07
C GLU A 308 -11.05 2.82 -5.54
N LEU A 309 -10.52 3.62 -4.61
CA LEU A 309 -9.25 3.36 -3.93
C LEU A 309 -9.34 2.17 -3.00
N ALA A 310 -10.41 2.06 -2.20
CA ALA A 310 -10.63 0.91 -1.35
C ALA A 310 -10.66 -0.39 -2.15
N PHE A 311 -11.38 -0.41 -3.29
CA PHE A 311 -11.45 -1.59 -4.15
C PHE A 311 -10.17 -1.92 -4.91
N ARG A 312 -9.18 -1.03 -4.97
CA ARG A 312 -7.85 -1.39 -5.48
C ARG A 312 -7.07 -2.22 -4.47
N ARG A 313 -7.30 -1.99 -3.18
CA ARG A 313 -6.62 -2.67 -2.09
C ARG A 313 -7.37 -3.92 -1.67
N ASN A 314 -8.70 -3.86 -1.69
CA ASN A 314 -9.55 -4.79 -0.96
C ASN A 314 -10.76 -5.28 -1.75
N PRO A 315 -11.13 -6.57 -1.64
CA PRO A 315 -12.22 -7.17 -2.42
C PRO A 315 -13.61 -6.63 -2.08
N ALA A 316 -13.78 -6.14 -0.85
CA ALA A 316 -15.04 -5.62 -0.36
C ALA A 316 -14.82 -4.53 0.68
N VAL A 317 -15.83 -3.68 0.86
CA VAL A 317 -15.92 -2.76 1.99
C VAL A 317 -17.28 -2.90 2.67
N LEU A 318 -17.32 -2.58 3.96
CA LEU A 318 -18.55 -2.27 4.66
C LEU A 318 -18.64 -0.76 4.83
N ILE A 319 -19.81 -0.19 4.57
CA ILE A 319 -20.16 1.19 4.94
C ILE A 319 -21.48 1.19 5.71
N PRO A 320 -21.71 2.14 6.64
CA PRO A 320 -23.00 2.25 7.31
C PRO A 320 -24.07 2.82 6.38
N ALA A 321 -25.32 2.50 6.69
CA ALA A 321 -26.48 3.23 6.20
C ALA A 321 -27.13 4.02 7.36
N SER A 322 -26.94 5.32 7.30
CA SER A 322 -27.19 6.32 8.33
C SER A 322 -27.94 7.54 7.76
N PRO A 323 -29.18 7.37 7.24
CA PRO A 323 -29.93 8.46 6.61
C PRO A 323 -30.08 9.70 7.50
N ASP A 324 -30.23 9.49 8.82
CA ASP A 324 -30.33 10.54 9.84
C ASP A 324 -29.09 10.64 10.72
N GLY A 325 -27.95 10.13 10.24
CA GLY A 325 -26.70 10.06 11.00
C GLY A 325 -26.63 8.88 11.98
N LYS A 326 -27.72 8.14 12.20
CA LYS A 326 -27.73 6.91 13.00
C LYS A 326 -27.67 5.68 12.10
N THR A 327 -26.69 4.80 12.32
CA THR A 327 -26.59 3.54 11.59
C THR A 327 -27.80 2.64 11.84
N THR A 328 -28.45 2.20 10.77
CA THR A 328 -29.64 1.33 10.80
C THR A 328 -29.42 -0.03 10.14
N LYS A 329 -28.43 -0.11 9.26
CA LYS A 329 -28.00 -1.32 8.56
C LYS A 329 -26.57 -1.12 8.05
N TYR A 330 -25.95 -2.21 7.60
CA TYR A 330 -24.67 -2.14 6.90
C TYR A 330 -24.87 -2.39 5.41
N TYR A 331 -24.08 -1.72 4.58
CA TYR A 331 -23.91 -2.06 3.18
C TYR A 331 -22.62 -2.83 3.01
N PHE A 332 -22.73 -4.09 2.58
CA PHE A 332 -21.59 -4.85 2.06
C PHE A 332 -21.45 -4.55 0.57
N VAL A 333 -20.40 -3.81 0.22
CA VAL A 333 -20.20 -3.25 -1.12
C VAL A 333 -19.04 -3.97 -1.79
N THR A 334 -19.27 -4.43 -3.02
CA THR A 334 -18.29 -5.11 -3.87
C THR A 334 -18.33 -4.54 -5.29
N ARG A 335 -17.27 -4.77 -6.07
CA ARG A 335 -17.30 -4.46 -7.50
C ARG A 335 -18.17 -5.47 -8.26
N PRO A 336 -19.00 -5.03 -9.21
CA PRO A 336 -19.68 -5.96 -10.11
C PRO A 336 -18.64 -6.71 -10.97
N PRO A 337 -18.84 -8.01 -11.28
CA PRO A 337 -17.92 -8.79 -12.09
C PRO A 337 -17.66 -8.21 -13.48
N GLN A 338 -18.67 -7.56 -14.07
CA GLN A 338 -18.59 -6.92 -15.38
C GLN A 338 -18.03 -5.49 -15.34
N GLY A 339 -17.72 -4.96 -14.15
CA GLY A 339 -17.38 -3.55 -13.95
C GLY A 339 -18.56 -2.60 -14.14
N GLY A 340 -18.30 -1.29 -14.18
CA GLY A 340 -19.31 -0.26 -14.44
C GLY A 340 -19.38 0.86 -13.40
N ALA A 341 -20.37 1.74 -13.53
CA ALA A 341 -20.56 2.92 -12.66
C ALA A 341 -21.36 2.63 -11.37
N SER A 342 -21.87 1.40 -11.24
CA SER A 342 -22.64 0.93 -10.08
C SER A 342 -21.85 -0.09 -9.29
N TYR A 343 -22.23 -0.27 -8.03
CA TYR A 343 -21.65 -1.22 -7.10
C TYR A 343 -22.62 -2.36 -6.83
N LEU A 344 -22.10 -3.57 -6.62
CA LEU A 344 -22.90 -4.70 -6.19
C LEU A 344 -23.00 -4.68 -4.66
N VAL A 345 -24.21 -4.50 -4.13
CA VAL A 345 -24.44 -4.22 -2.72
C VAL A 345 -25.40 -5.24 -2.12
N ARG A 346 -25.05 -5.77 -0.95
CA ARG A 346 -25.95 -6.54 -0.10
C ARG A 346 -26.22 -5.72 1.16
N GLU A 347 -27.48 -5.60 1.53
CA GLU A 347 -27.87 -4.95 2.78
C GLU A 347 -27.80 -5.98 3.91
N ILE A 348 -27.24 -5.58 5.05
CA ILE A 348 -27.21 -6.39 6.25
C ILE A 348 -28.09 -5.70 7.29
N THR A 349 -29.25 -6.29 7.56
CA THR A 349 -30.24 -5.79 8.53
C THR A 349 -30.30 -6.74 9.73
N GLU A 350 -31.17 -6.44 10.71
CA GLU A 350 -31.39 -7.34 11.86
C GLU A 350 -31.92 -8.72 11.44
N GLN A 351 -32.58 -8.78 10.28
CA GLN A 351 -33.15 -10.00 9.68
C GLN A 351 -32.12 -10.80 8.88
N GLY A 352 -30.93 -10.23 8.63
CA GLY A 352 -29.85 -10.86 7.89
C GLY A 352 -29.52 -10.14 6.59
N TRP A 353 -29.03 -10.89 5.60
CA TRP A 353 -28.55 -10.35 4.34
C TRP A 353 -29.65 -10.30 3.28
N SER A 354 -29.68 -9.21 2.51
CA SER A 354 -30.48 -9.13 1.28
C SER A 354 -29.79 -9.85 0.12
N ASP A 355 -30.58 -10.12 -0.92
CA ASP A 355 -30.05 -10.42 -2.24
C ASP A 355 -29.18 -9.25 -2.76
N PRO A 356 -28.18 -9.54 -3.61
CA PRO A 356 -27.32 -8.50 -4.18
C PRO A 356 -28.11 -7.61 -5.15
N ALA A 357 -27.99 -6.31 -4.97
CA ALA A 357 -28.59 -5.31 -5.84
C ALA A 357 -27.53 -4.31 -6.34
N LEU A 358 -27.71 -3.82 -7.57
CA LEU A 358 -26.86 -2.75 -8.09
C LEU A 358 -27.28 -1.41 -7.49
N LYS A 359 -26.33 -0.72 -6.85
CA LYS A 359 -26.52 0.62 -6.29
C LYS A 359 -25.57 1.63 -6.93
N THR A 360 -26.08 2.82 -7.20
CA THR A 360 -25.24 3.93 -7.67
C THR A 360 -24.49 4.54 -6.50
N LEU A 361 -23.36 5.19 -6.77
CA LEU A 361 -22.64 5.97 -5.76
C LEU A 361 -23.58 6.96 -5.04
N GLY A 362 -24.41 7.68 -5.79
CA GLY A 362 -25.32 8.67 -5.22
C GLY A 362 -26.35 8.09 -4.25
N SER A 363 -26.64 6.78 -4.32
CA SER A 363 -27.48 6.11 -3.32
C SER A 363 -26.70 5.75 -2.05
N LEU A 364 -25.44 5.34 -2.19
CA LEU A 364 -24.59 4.99 -1.06
C LEU A 364 -24.18 6.22 -0.25
N THR A 365 -23.80 7.30 -0.93
CA THR A 365 -23.25 8.51 -0.29
C THR A 365 -24.31 9.34 0.43
N ARG A 366 -25.58 9.19 0.07
CA ARG A 366 -26.70 9.83 0.78
C ARG A 366 -26.90 9.32 2.20
N GLU A 367 -26.46 8.10 2.48
CA GLU A 367 -26.67 7.43 3.76
C GLU A 367 -25.35 7.16 4.48
N TRP A 368 -24.21 7.64 3.98
CA TRP A 368 -22.92 7.29 4.57
C TRP A 368 -22.54 8.13 5.80
N ALA A 369 -22.84 9.43 5.74
CA ALA A 369 -22.50 10.37 6.82
C ALA A 369 -23.14 9.93 8.15
N THR A 370 -22.29 9.65 9.14
CA THR A 370 -22.70 9.02 10.40
C THR A 370 -22.27 9.88 11.58
N ILE A 371 -23.15 9.99 12.58
CA ILE A 371 -22.91 10.69 13.84
C ILE A 371 -22.22 9.75 14.82
N PHE A 372 -21.17 10.23 15.47
CA PHE A 372 -20.51 9.59 16.59
C PHE A 372 -20.49 10.53 17.80
N THR A 373 -20.70 9.96 18.99
CA THR A 373 -20.56 10.67 20.27
C THR A 373 -19.40 10.05 21.04
N MET A 374 -18.36 10.84 21.33
CA MET A 374 -17.27 10.38 22.18
C MET A 374 -17.63 10.62 23.65
N THR A 375 -17.19 9.72 24.53
CA THR A 375 -17.53 9.70 25.97
C THR A 375 -17.09 10.97 26.71
N ASP A 376 -16.14 11.72 26.14
CA ASP A 376 -15.52 12.94 26.68
C ASP A 376 -15.93 14.22 25.93
N GLN A 377 -16.83 14.14 24.94
CA GLN A 377 -17.25 15.29 24.13
C GLN A 377 -18.76 15.55 24.21
N THR A 378 -19.12 16.81 24.38
CA THR A 378 -20.53 17.26 24.44
C THR A 378 -21.15 17.48 23.05
N LYS A 379 -20.35 17.53 21.99
CA LYS A 379 -20.81 17.77 20.61
C LYS A 379 -20.67 16.50 19.76
N PRO A 380 -21.70 16.16 18.96
CA PRO A 380 -21.64 15.04 18.02
C PRO A 380 -20.64 15.32 16.90
N LEU A 381 -19.92 14.29 16.49
CA LEU A 381 -19.00 14.31 15.35
C LEU A 381 -19.65 13.65 14.14
N TRP A 382 -19.50 14.25 12.96
CA TRP A 382 -19.90 13.70 11.68
C TRP A 382 -18.70 13.07 10.99
N GLU A 383 -18.85 11.80 10.60
CA GLU A 383 -17.79 11.03 9.99
C GLU A 383 -18.27 10.21 8.79
N LEU A 384 -17.31 9.79 7.96
CA LEU A 384 -17.48 8.82 6.89
C LEU A 384 -16.73 7.52 7.21
N PRO A 385 -17.25 6.68 8.12
CA PRO A 385 -16.57 5.47 8.51
C PRO A 385 -16.68 4.40 7.41
N MET A 386 -15.61 3.65 7.20
CA MET A 386 -15.56 2.54 6.25
C MET A 386 -14.71 1.43 6.81
N ILE A 387 -15.13 0.18 6.62
CA ILE A 387 -14.31 -0.97 6.94
C ILE A 387 -13.85 -1.60 5.63
N GLU A 388 -12.55 -1.59 5.38
CA GLU A 388 -11.98 -2.35 4.27
C GLU A 388 -11.73 -3.79 4.73
N LEU A 389 -12.28 -4.76 3.99
CA LEU A 389 -12.18 -6.16 4.34
C LEU A 389 -11.07 -6.83 3.54
N HIS A 390 -10.09 -7.40 4.24
CA HIS A 390 -8.96 -8.06 3.61
C HIS A 390 -9.28 -9.54 3.34
N SER A 391 -8.83 -10.07 2.22
CA SER A 391 -8.82 -11.53 2.03
C SER A 391 -7.78 -12.15 2.96
N SER A 392 -8.06 -13.36 3.48
CA SER A 392 -7.19 -14.14 4.38
C SER A 392 -5.86 -14.61 3.76
N HIS A 393 -5.40 -13.99 2.67
CA HIS A 393 -4.20 -14.34 1.91
C HIS A 393 -3.10 -13.25 1.96
N SER A 394 -2.96 -12.51 3.06
CA SER A 394 -1.88 -11.51 3.20
C SER A 394 -0.83 -11.83 4.26
N SER A 395 -0.80 -13.04 4.81
CA SER A 395 0.26 -13.49 5.72
C SER A 395 0.97 -14.72 5.17
N ASP A 396 1.50 -14.62 3.96
CA ASP A 396 2.58 -15.49 3.49
C ASP A 396 3.28 -14.84 2.30
N THR A 397 4.18 -13.92 2.61
CA THR A 397 5.48 -13.83 1.94
C THR A 397 6.50 -13.35 2.97
N ASN A 398 6.74 -14.19 3.98
CA ASN A 398 8.13 -14.43 4.34
C ASN A 398 8.72 -15.19 3.15
N GLN A 399 9.56 -14.55 2.36
CA GLN A 399 10.54 -15.28 1.57
C GLN A 399 11.86 -14.47 1.49
N PRO A 400 12.99 -15.18 1.41
CA PRO A 400 14.28 -14.83 2.00
C PRO A 400 15.02 -13.64 1.41
#